data_AF-A0A8T5TA47-F1
#
_entry.id   AF-A0A8T5TA47-F1
#
_cell.length_a   1.000
_cell.length_b   1.000
_cell.length_c   1.000
_cell.angle_alpha   90.00
_cell.angle_beta   90.00
_cell.angle_gamma   90.00
#
_symmetry.space_group_name_H-M   'P 1'
#
loop_
_entity.id
_entity.type
_entity.pdbx_description
1 polymer ?
#
loop_
_entity_poly.entity_id
_entity_poly.type
_entity_poly.pdbx_seq_one_letter_code
_entity_poly.pdbx_strand_id
1 'polypeptide(L)'
;MNKAQKKKIKKEKKKKVSNVLDRYIVEGKKKKTKKDYNKISDLINQTEKNIQKTVERKVKSVESTEKRKEKKLMKKGSVEFTTFTSSLLTASPRTEKELKQDIEDLQEVVSTLESIDKEISTSTKKKIGVGLGIFYDKMVRRFQKIIKQNHLDDFKFIPIQRLKYHIANQIKNLKDDDFLPVLNIMVKTDLIQGLIEINPTLSFILFSEEKLELLDSEKVALSFAYEEDLLTIERLLELTQWSEEYALKTLKILLKKNLLGMVDEVIKVESFEPLEERKKWNKVIRDFLDKEKEKKEIKFQKALIKRKDLEKQLAELKNNKEESQIEEKSLKKEKMQEKMLNGPKFGNKPMIKQLSKSKSSPKEIDLKKIQEIKDKDSLIGAMDELDKEIKYSKSEKIKDTKNKNELDFSLTSKDIAQELSNIEEDISEVILSFDEKYSMMNAGFVQYEKLREFILQKYANIDERLVKKVINQLLKLKMIHNSIEIGKFTFYLFKELDLNKKEKIFISSFINKSPIGKDDLKNELNWDEEQILKIMTTLQKKGILRLESDRIMIPGIVQNENKDDFIIF
;
A
#
# COMPACT_ATOMS: atom_id res chain seq x y z
N MET A 1 56.90 -10.18 -37.51
CA MET A 1 57.95 -11.13 -37.99
C MET A 1 58.42 -10.74 -39.38
N ASN A 2 59.70 -10.40 -39.51
CA ASN A 2 60.29 -10.01 -40.80
C ASN A 2 60.33 -11.21 -41.78
N LYS A 3 60.17 -10.96 -43.09
CA LYS A 3 60.19 -12.00 -44.15
C LYS A 3 61.46 -12.87 -44.07
N ALA A 4 62.58 -12.30 -43.61
CA ALA A 4 63.85 -12.98 -43.39
C ALA A 4 63.79 -14.03 -42.25
N GLN A 5 63.13 -13.72 -41.14
CA GLN A 5 62.94 -14.65 -40.01
C GLN A 5 62.04 -15.83 -40.39
N LYS A 6 60.96 -15.59 -41.15
CA LYS A 6 60.09 -16.67 -41.66
C LYS A 6 60.83 -17.62 -42.62
N LYS A 7 61.76 -17.10 -43.44
CA LYS A 7 62.62 -17.92 -44.32
C LYS A 7 63.64 -18.77 -43.55
N LYS A 8 64.25 -18.24 -42.48
CA LYS A 8 65.17 -19.00 -41.61
C LYS A 8 64.46 -20.17 -40.90
N ILE A 9 63.29 -19.92 -40.31
CA ILE A 9 62.51 -20.96 -39.61
C ILE A 9 62.02 -22.06 -40.58
N LYS A 10 61.62 -21.71 -41.81
CA LYS A 10 61.27 -22.73 -42.84
C LYS A 10 62.47 -23.59 -43.25
N LYS A 11 63.69 -23.03 -43.32
CA LYS A 11 64.91 -23.79 -43.63
C LYS A 11 65.31 -24.73 -42.50
N GLU A 12 65.19 -24.31 -41.24
CA GLU A 12 65.48 -25.16 -40.07
C GLU A 12 64.48 -26.31 -39.93
N LYS A 13 63.18 -26.06 -40.14
CA LYS A 13 62.17 -27.13 -40.13
C LYS A 13 62.40 -28.15 -41.23
N LYS A 14 62.79 -27.73 -42.45
CA LYS A 14 63.15 -28.66 -43.54
C LYS A 14 64.38 -29.53 -43.20
N LYS A 15 65.39 -28.96 -42.52
CA LYS A 15 66.56 -29.73 -42.06
C LYS A 15 66.19 -30.75 -40.98
N LYS A 16 65.38 -30.36 -39.99
CA LYS A 16 64.92 -31.28 -38.93
C LYS A 16 64.09 -32.44 -39.49
N VAL A 17 63.16 -32.18 -40.41
CA VAL A 17 62.33 -33.23 -41.03
C VAL A 17 63.18 -34.16 -41.90
N SER A 18 64.16 -33.64 -42.65
CA SER A 18 65.12 -34.48 -43.40
C SER A 18 65.84 -35.46 -42.48
N ASN A 19 66.40 -34.95 -41.38
CA ASN A 19 67.17 -35.76 -40.43
C ASN A 19 66.32 -36.85 -39.74
N VAL A 20 65.02 -36.61 -39.53
CA VAL A 20 64.11 -37.61 -38.95
C VAL A 20 63.72 -38.67 -39.98
N LEU A 21 63.41 -38.28 -41.22
CA LEU A 21 63.10 -39.23 -42.30
C LEU A 21 64.31 -40.12 -42.64
N ASP A 22 65.54 -39.61 -42.50
CA ASP A 22 66.76 -40.35 -42.77
C ASP A 22 67.07 -41.42 -41.71
N ARG A 23 66.60 -41.22 -40.46
CA ARG A 23 66.82 -42.15 -39.33
C ARG A 23 65.82 -43.29 -39.23
N TYR A 24 64.58 -43.11 -39.70
CA TYR A 24 63.47 -44.02 -39.38
C TYR A 24 62.80 -44.71 -40.58
N ILE A 25 63.29 -44.51 -41.81
CA ILE A 25 62.68 -45.08 -43.03
C ILE A 25 63.71 -45.91 -43.81
N VAL A 26 63.34 -47.11 -44.27
CA VAL A 26 64.18 -47.99 -45.09
C VAL A 26 64.53 -47.31 -46.44
N GLU A 27 65.80 -47.37 -46.86
CA GLU A 27 66.38 -46.54 -47.95
C GLU A 27 65.58 -46.55 -49.26
N GLY A 28 64.97 -47.68 -49.63
CA GLY A 28 64.15 -47.81 -50.85
C GLY A 28 62.85 -46.98 -50.87
N LYS A 29 62.28 -46.61 -49.70
CA LYS A 29 61.02 -45.85 -49.61
C LYS A 29 61.20 -44.36 -49.30
N LYS A 30 62.38 -43.94 -48.83
CA LYS A 30 62.70 -42.55 -48.41
C LYS A 30 62.32 -41.48 -49.44
N LYS A 31 62.61 -41.72 -50.73
CA LYS A 31 62.32 -40.76 -51.82
C LYS A 31 60.81 -40.55 -52.02
N LYS A 32 59.99 -41.59 -51.85
CA LYS A 32 58.53 -41.51 -52.01
C LYS A 32 57.90 -40.75 -50.84
N THR A 33 58.27 -41.09 -49.61
CA THR A 33 57.75 -40.42 -48.40
C THR A 33 58.17 -38.95 -48.34
N LYS A 34 59.37 -38.59 -48.81
CA LYS A 34 59.81 -37.18 -48.91
C LYS A 34 59.00 -36.40 -49.95
N LYS A 35 58.61 -37.02 -51.07
CA LYS A 35 57.72 -36.41 -52.06
C LYS A 35 56.30 -36.20 -51.50
N ASP A 36 55.75 -37.20 -50.81
CA ASP A 36 54.41 -37.11 -50.24
C ASP A 36 54.35 -36.08 -49.10
N TYR A 37 55.38 -36.01 -48.26
CA TYR A 37 55.49 -34.97 -47.24
C TYR A 37 55.57 -33.56 -47.84
N ASN A 38 56.34 -33.37 -48.93
CA ASN A 38 56.38 -32.08 -49.61
C ASN A 38 55.02 -31.71 -50.20
N LYS A 39 54.30 -32.66 -50.81
CA LYS A 39 52.93 -32.43 -51.31
C LYS A 39 51.98 -32.03 -50.19
N ILE A 40 52.01 -32.74 -49.06
CA ILE A 40 51.19 -32.41 -47.88
C ILE A 40 51.55 -31.02 -47.35
N SER A 41 52.85 -30.70 -47.26
CA SER A 41 53.29 -29.38 -46.80
C SER A 41 52.85 -28.26 -47.76
N ASP A 42 52.88 -28.48 -49.07
CA ASP A 42 52.41 -27.52 -50.05
C ASP A 42 50.89 -27.32 -49.95
N LEU A 43 50.13 -28.40 -49.73
CA LEU A 43 48.68 -28.37 -49.55
C LEU A 43 48.29 -27.62 -48.26
N ILE A 44 49.01 -27.84 -47.15
CA ILE A 44 48.85 -27.09 -45.89
C ILE A 44 49.18 -25.61 -46.11
N ASN A 45 50.28 -25.28 -46.79
CA ASN A 45 50.64 -23.88 -47.06
C ASN A 45 49.58 -23.18 -47.96
N GLN A 46 48.96 -23.91 -48.89
CA GLN A 46 47.87 -23.38 -49.72
C GLN A 46 46.60 -23.15 -48.91
N THR A 47 46.22 -24.09 -48.05
CA THR A 47 45.06 -23.95 -47.16
C THR A 47 45.24 -22.82 -46.14
N GLU A 48 46.42 -22.70 -45.52
CA GLU A 48 46.74 -21.59 -44.62
C GLU A 48 46.62 -20.24 -45.32
N LYS A 49 47.14 -20.11 -46.56
CA LYS A 49 47.01 -18.88 -47.35
C LYS A 49 45.56 -18.56 -47.69
N ASN A 50 44.75 -19.57 -48.00
CA ASN A 50 43.33 -19.38 -48.31
C ASN A 50 42.52 -18.99 -47.08
N ILE A 51 42.79 -19.61 -45.93
CA ILE A 51 42.20 -19.23 -44.63
C ILE A 51 42.57 -17.79 -44.30
N GLN A 52 43.85 -17.42 -44.42
CA GLN A 52 44.30 -16.06 -44.12
C GLN A 52 43.64 -15.02 -45.03
N LYS A 53 43.53 -15.28 -46.34
CA LYS A 53 42.78 -14.40 -47.26
C LYS A 53 41.30 -14.28 -46.90
N THR A 54 40.69 -15.35 -46.41
CA THR A 54 39.27 -15.38 -46.05
C THR A 54 39.03 -14.61 -44.76
N VAL A 55 39.91 -14.76 -43.76
CA VAL A 55 39.89 -14.00 -42.52
C VAL A 55 40.09 -12.52 -42.79
N GLU A 56 41.09 -12.13 -43.60
CA GLU A 56 41.32 -10.72 -43.96
C GLU A 56 40.12 -10.10 -44.68
N ARG A 57 39.43 -10.84 -45.55
CA ARG A 57 38.19 -10.39 -46.19
C ARG A 57 37.05 -10.20 -45.19
N LYS A 58 36.86 -11.14 -44.25
CA LYS A 58 35.83 -11.05 -43.21
C LYS A 58 36.11 -9.88 -42.26
N VAL A 59 37.34 -9.71 -41.78
CA VAL A 59 37.74 -8.59 -40.91
C VAL A 59 37.49 -7.24 -41.60
N LYS A 60 37.91 -7.08 -42.86
CA LYS A 60 37.63 -5.85 -43.62
C LYS A 60 36.13 -5.58 -43.80
N SER A 61 35.32 -6.63 -44.02
CA SER A 61 33.87 -6.47 -44.13
C SER A 61 33.25 -6.02 -42.80
N VAL A 62 33.68 -6.58 -41.67
CA VAL A 62 33.19 -6.22 -40.33
C VAL A 62 33.60 -4.79 -39.95
N GLU A 63 34.87 -4.42 -40.12
CA GLU A 63 35.36 -3.06 -39.87
C GLU A 63 34.62 -2.01 -40.71
N SER A 64 34.30 -2.33 -41.98
CA SER A 64 33.55 -1.42 -42.84
C SER A 64 32.08 -1.25 -42.41
N THR A 65 31.49 -2.31 -41.82
CA THR A 65 30.11 -2.27 -41.31
C THR A 65 30.00 -1.56 -39.97
N GLU A 66 30.97 -1.74 -39.07
CA GLU A 66 31.02 -1.05 -37.77
C GLU A 66 31.25 0.45 -37.94
N LYS A 67 32.23 0.87 -38.76
CA LYS A 67 32.47 2.30 -39.05
C LYS A 67 31.26 2.99 -39.68
N ARG A 68 30.42 2.26 -40.45
CA ARG A 68 29.17 2.80 -41.02
C ARG A 68 28.06 2.90 -39.97
N LYS A 69 27.95 1.96 -39.04
CA LYS A 69 26.98 2.00 -37.93
C LYS A 69 27.33 3.09 -36.93
N GLU A 70 28.60 3.23 -36.57
CA GLU A 70 29.12 4.29 -35.69
C GLU A 70 28.91 5.67 -36.31
N LYS A 71 29.23 5.87 -37.60
CA LYS A 71 28.92 7.14 -38.29
C LYS A 71 27.43 7.45 -38.34
N LYS A 72 26.55 6.44 -38.44
CA LYS A 72 25.10 6.66 -38.39
C LYS A 72 24.63 7.04 -36.98
N LEU A 73 25.17 6.39 -35.94
CA LEU A 73 24.91 6.73 -34.54
C LEU A 73 25.40 8.13 -34.19
N MET A 74 26.61 8.49 -34.60
CA MET A 74 27.16 9.83 -34.40
C MET A 74 26.34 10.92 -35.12
N LYS A 75 25.85 10.64 -36.33
CA LYS A 75 24.95 11.58 -37.04
C LYS A 75 23.58 11.69 -36.38
N LYS A 76 23.01 10.58 -35.88
CA LYS A 76 21.76 10.62 -35.10
C LYS A 76 21.95 11.41 -33.81
N GLY A 77 23.01 11.11 -33.05
CA GLY A 77 23.37 11.81 -31.83
C GLY A 77 23.66 13.30 -32.07
N SER A 78 24.28 13.67 -33.19
CA SER A 78 24.48 15.10 -33.51
C SER A 78 23.17 15.80 -33.84
N VAL A 79 22.26 15.14 -34.58
CA VAL A 79 20.93 15.69 -34.87
C VAL A 79 20.13 15.85 -33.57
N GLU A 80 20.08 14.82 -32.73
CA GLU A 80 19.41 14.84 -31.43
C GLU A 80 19.99 15.92 -30.50
N PHE A 81 21.31 16.07 -30.46
CA PHE A 81 21.98 17.13 -29.70
C PHE A 81 21.68 18.54 -30.25
N THR A 82 21.64 18.71 -31.58
CA THR A 82 21.25 20.00 -32.18
C THR A 82 19.77 20.32 -31.95
N THR A 83 18.88 19.32 -32.00
CA THR A 83 17.46 19.53 -31.66
C THR A 83 17.32 19.87 -30.18
N PHE A 84 18.05 19.18 -29.29
CA PHE A 84 18.05 19.43 -27.86
C PHE A 84 18.56 20.84 -27.52
N THR A 85 19.70 21.25 -28.09
CA THR A 85 20.24 22.61 -27.88
C THR A 85 19.34 23.68 -28.49
N SER A 86 18.69 23.41 -29.64
CA SER A 86 17.69 24.32 -30.19
C SER A 86 16.43 24.42 -29.33
N SER A 87 16.01 23.32 -28.69
CA SER A 87 14.87 23.32 -27.75
C SER A 87 15.19 24.02 -26.43
N LEU A 88 16.44 23.97 -25.98
CA LEU A 88 16.91 24.74 -24.82
C LEU A 88 16.96 26.25 -25.12
N LEU A 89 17.30 26.63 -26.36
CA LEU A 89 17.22 28.03 -26.82
C LEU A 89 15.78 28.54 -27.01
N THR A 90 14.78 27.64 -27.07
CA THR A 90 13.35 28.00 -27.06
C THR A 90 12.74 27.96 -25.66
N ALA A 91 13.45 27.42 -24.65
CA ALA A 91 13.01 27.47 -23.25
C ALA A 91 13.34 28.81 -22.57
N SER A 92 14.19 29.63 -23.18
CA SER A 92 14.40 31.02 -22.78
C SER A 92 13.52 31.94 -23.64
N PRO A 93 12.68 32.81 -23.04
CA PRO A 93 11.82 33.71 -23.80
C PRO A 93 12.67 34.65 -24.65
N ARG A 94 12.32 34.81 -25.94
CA ARG A 94 13.10 35.63 -26.90
C ARG A 94 12.68 37.08 -26.90
N THR A 95 11.49 37.38 -26.39
CA THR A 95 10.92 38.72 -26.31
C THR A 95 10.31 39.00 -24.94
N GLU A 96 10.23 40.27 -24.55
CA GLU A 96 9.57 40.67 -23.28
C GLU A 96 8.10 40.28 -23.22
N LYS A 97 7.44 40.08 -24.38
CA LYS A 97 6.05 39.63 -24.45
C LYS A 97 5.93 38.15 -24.10
N GLU A 98 6.80 37.31 -24.65
CA GLU A 98 6.87 35.88 -24.28
C GLU A 98 7.24 35.73 -22.81
N LEU A 99 8.20 36.53 -22.31
CA LEU A 99 8.56 36.51 -20.89
C LEU A 99 7.38 36.88 -19.98
N LYS A 100 6.56 37.86 -20.36
CA LYS A 100 5.34 38.20 -19.60
C LYS A 100 4.31 37.08 -19.63
N GLN A 101 4.13 36.45 -20.78
CA GLN A 101 3.18 35.35 -20.92
C GLN A 101 3.64 34.10 -20.16
N ASP A 102 4.93 33.75 -20.24
CA ASP A 102 5.53 32.66 -19.45
C ASP A 102 5.42 32.93 -17.94
N ILE A 103 5.60 34.18 -17.51
CA ILE A 103 5.40 34.57 -16.10
C ILE A 103 3.93 34.46 -15.69
N GLU A 104 3.00 34.85 -16.56
CA GLU A 104 1.57 34.78 -16.30
C GLU A 104 1.09 33.32 -16.24
N ASP A 105 1.55 32.47 -17.16
CA ASP A 105 1.30 31.02 -17.16
C ASP A 105 1.91 30.35 -15.91
N LEU A 106 3.13 30.74 -15.52
CA LEU A 106 3.75 30.27 -14.27
C LEU A 106 2.99 30.74 -13.04
N GLN A 107 2.47 31.97 -13.02
CA GLN A 107 1.63 32.48 -11.94
C GLN A 107 0.29 31.73 -11.86
N GLU A 108 -0.30 31.39 -13.00
CA GLU A 108 -1.51 30.57 -13.06
C GLU A 108 -1.23 29.15 -12.55
N VAL A 109 -0.14 28.52 -12.97
CA VAL A 109 0.29 27.20 -12.47
C VAL A 109 0.61 27.24 -10.97
N VAL A 110 1.29 28.28 -10.48
CA VAL A 110 1.54 28.46 -9.06
C VAL A 110 0.22 28.68 -8.31
N SER A 111 -0.72 29.45 -8.85
CA SER A 111 -2.02 29.66 -8.20
C SER A 111 -2.87 28.40 -8.14
N THR A 112 -2.78 27.54 -9.15
CA THR A 112 -3.45 26.23 -9.18
C THR A 112 -2.76 25.22 -8.26
N LEU A 113 -1.42 25.25 -8.17
CA LEU A 113 -0.69 24.46 -7.18
C LEU A 113 -0.96 24.95 -5.76
N GLU A 114 -1.06 26.25 -5.53
CA GLU A 114 -1.42 26.82 -4.23
C GLU A 114 -2.88 26.56 -3.88
N SER A 115 -3.79 26.49 -4.86
CA SER A 115 -5.18 26.10 -4.61
C SER A 115 -5.27 24.61 -4.31
N ILE A 116 -4.50 23.77 -4.99
CA ILE A 116 -4.33 22.35 -4.67
C ILE A 116 -3.67 22.19 -3.29
N ASP A 117 -2.65 22.96 -2.93
CA ASP A 117 -2.01 22.93 -1.61
C ASP A 117 -2.95 23.49 -0.53
N LYS A 118 -3.82 24.46 -0.84
CA LYS A 118 -4.91 24.91 0.04
C LYS A 118 -5.98 23.83 0.19
N GLU A 119 -6.31 23.09 -0.87
CA GLU A 119 -7.18 21.92 -0.81
C GLU A 119 -6.55 20.74 -0.06
N ILE A 120 -5.23 20.53 -0.19
CA ILE A 120 -4.47 19.52 0.54
C ILE A 120 -4.32 19.93 2.01
N SER A 121 -4.07 21.20 2.32
CA SER A 121 -3.98 21.69 3.70
C SER A 121 -5.36 21.75 4.40
N THR A 122 -6.45 21.92 3.64
CA THR A 122 -7.82 21.79 4.17
C THR A 122 -8.31 20.34 4.22
N SER A 123 -7.83 19.44 3.34
CA SER A 123 -8.15 18.00 3.36
C SER A 123 -7.20 17.16 4.24
N THR A 124 -6.03 17.69 4.62
CA THR A 124 -5.14 17.11 5.65
C THR A 124 -5.55 17.50 7.07
N LYS A 125 -6.54 18.39 7.24
CA LYS A 125 -7.56 18.16 8.26
C LYS A 125 -8.38 16.94 7.82
N LYS A 126 -7.75 15.76 7.83
CA LYS A 126 -8.46 14.50 8.07
C LYS A 126 -9.43 14.86 9.18
N LYS A 127 -10.73 14.63 8.98
CA LYS A 127 -11.68 14.56 10.11
C LYS A 127 -10.91 13.83 11.19
N ILE A 128 -10.52 14.52 12.26
CA ILE A 128 -9.82 13.90 13.39
C ILE A 128 -10.89 12.94 13.87
N GLY A 129 -10.80 11.69 13.39
CA GLY A 129 -11.75 10.67 13.77
C GLY A 129 -11.64 10.65 15.28
N VAL A 130 -12.76 10.82 15.98
CA VAL A 130 -12.77 10.79 17.44
C VAL A 130 -12.02 9.54 17.93
N GLY A 131 -12.09 8.43 17.18
CA GLY A 131 -11.31 7.21 17.41
C GLY A 131 -9.77 7.34 17.29
N LEU A 132 -9.24 8.23 16.45
CA LEU A 132 -7.78 8.45 16.30
C LEU A 132 -7.22 9.26 17.49
N GLY A 133 -8.01 10.20 18.01
CA GLY A 133 -7.72 10.89 19.27
C GLY A 133 -7.75 9.92 20.46
N ILE A 134 -8.82 9.12 20.59
CA ILE A 134 -8.93 8.08 21.62
C ILE A 134 -7.78 7.06 21.52
N PHE A 135 -7.37 6.69 20.30
CA PHE A 135 -6.22 5.83 20.08
C PHE A 135 -4.95 6.45 20.65
N TYR A 136 -4.63 7.70 20.30
CA TYR A 136 -3.44 8.36 20.84
C TYR A 136 -3.52 8.55 22.35
N ASP A 137 -4.66 8.90 22.92
CA ASP A 137 -4.82 9.01 24.38
C ASP A 137 -4.58 7.67 25.09
N LYS A 138 -5.07 6.57 24.50
CA LYS A 138 -4.81 5.20 24.99
C LYS A 138 -3.32 4.87 24.89
N MET A 139 -2.66 5.27 23.80
CA MET A 139 -1.24 5.04 23.58
C MET A 139 -0.37 5.87 24.54
N VAL A 140 -0.72 7.12 24.84
CA VAL A 140 -0.07 7.96 25.84
C VAL A 140 -0.04 7.27 27.20
N ARG A 141 -1.18 6.74 27.66
CA ARG A 141 -1.27 6.00 28.93
C ARG A 141 -0.40 4.74 28.92
N ARG A 142 -0.33 4.04 27.79
CA ARG A 142 0.52 2.86 27.63
C ARG A 142 2.00 3.22 27.64
N PHE A 143 2.40 4.28 26.93
CA PHE A 143 3.79 4.77 26.93
C PHE A 143 4.20 5.16 28.35
N GLN A 144 3.37 5.93 29.05
CA GLN A 144 3.64 6.29 30.44
C GLN A 144 3.79 5.06 31.35
N LYS A 145 2.94 4.04 31.18
CA LYS A 145 3.07 2.78 31.92
C LYS A 145 4.40 2.08 31.63
N ILE A 146 4.82 2.03 30.36
CA ILE A 146 6.08 1.42 29.93
C ILE A 146 7.28 2.17 30.50
N ILE A 147 7.23 3.50 30.48
CA ILE A 147 8.27 4.37 31.02
C ILE A 147 8.45 4.10 32.52
N LYS A 148 7.34 4.07 33.29
CA LYS A 148 7.36 3.76 34.73
C LYS A 148 7.81 2.34 35.04
N GLN A 149 7.38 1.35 34.25
CA GLN A 149 7.73 -0.06 34.47
C GLN A 149 9.21 -0.37 34.25
N ASN A 150 9.84 0.34 33.31
CA ASN A 150 11.25 0.15 32.99
C ASN A 150 12.15 1.22 33.65
N HIS A 151 11.61 2.00 34.61
CA HIS A 151 12.36 3.03 35.33
C HIS A 151 13.07 4.04 34.40
N LEU A 152 12.44 4.36 33.26
CA LEU A 152 13.03 5.28 32.29
C LEU A 152 12.94 6.76 32.74
N ASP A 153 12.02 7.05 33.67
CA ASP A 153 11.85 8.36 34.31
C ASP A 153 13.01 8.72 35.26
N ASP A 154 13.81 7.73 35.68
CA ASP A 154 14.94 7.95 36.60
C ASP A 154 16.09 8.71 35.90
N PHE A 155 16.11 8.71 34.57
CA PHE A 155 17.11 9.41 33.77
C PHE A 155 16.63 10.81 33.37
N LYS A 156 17.53 11.80 33.39
CA LYS A 156 17.22 13.18 32.94
C LYS A 156 16.70 13.23 31.50
N PHE A 157 17.27 12.40 30.63
CA PHE A 157 16.86 12.23 29.24
C PHE A 157 17.12 10.80 28.77
N ILE A 158 16.40 10.35 27.74
CA ILE A 158 16.64 9.06 27.08
C ILE A 158 16.58 9.19 25.54
N PRO A 159 17.29 8.34 24.78
CA PRO A 159 17.07 8.21 23.35
C PRO A 159 15.66 7.67 23.02
N ILE A 160 15.01 8.22 21.98
CA ILE A 160 13.73 7.69 21.49
C ILE A 160 13.84 6.20 21.17
N GLN A 161 14.98 5.74 20.65
CA GLN A 161 15.21 4.35 20.25
C GLN A 161 15.05 3.39 21.44
N ARG A 162 15.49 3.80 22.63
CA ARG A 162 15.31 3.02 23.86
C ARG A 162 13.83 2.82 24.16
N LEU A 163 13.05 3.90 24.12
CA LEU A 163 11.62 3.84 24.33
C LEU A 163 10.91 3.03 23.22
N LYS A 164 11.30 3.23 21.95
CA LYS A 164 10.80 2.46 20.80
C LYS A 164 11.03 0.96 20.98
N TYR A 165 12.18 0.55 21.48
CA TYR A 165 12.49 -0.86 21.77
C TYR A 165 11.51 -1.46 22.79
N HIS A 166 11.32 -0.81 23.94
CA HIS A 166 10.40 -1.31 24.97
C HIS A 166 8.94 -1.34 24.48
N ILE A 167 8.54 -0.35 23.68
CA ILE A 167 7.19 -0.29 23.10
C ILE A 167 7.00 -1.36 22.02
N ALA A 168 7.96 -1.56 21.12
CA ALA A 168 7.85 -2.57 20.06
C ALA A 168 7.72 -3.99 20.64
N ASN A 169 8.36 -4.25 21.79
CA ASN A 169 8.23 -5.53 22.50
C ASN A 169 6.84 -5.73 23.16
N GLN A 170 6.21 -4.65 23.64
CA GLN A 170 4.96 -4.74 24.38
C GLN A 170 3.70 -4.44 23.55
N ILE A 171 3.82 -3.71 22.44
CA ILE A 171 2.69 -3.24 21.61
C ILE A 171 2.91 -3.63 20.14
N LYS A 172 2.22 -4.67 19.69
CA LYS A 172 2.38 -5.25 18.34
C LYS A 172 1.66 -4.50 17.20
N ASN A 173 0.76 -3.55 17.51
CA ASN A 173 -0.12 -2.89 16.54
C ASN A 173 0.12 -1.38 16.39
N LEU A 174 1.23 -0.87 16.91
CA LEU A 174 1.63 0.51 16.70
C LEU A 174 2.34 0.65 15.34
N LYS A 175 2.25 1.79 14.65
CA LYS A 175 3.11 2.08 13.49
C LYS A 175 4.26 2.96 13.91
N ASP A 176 5.37 2.93 13.18
CA ASP A 176 6.48 3.84 13.46
C ASP A 176 6.06 5.32 13.35
N ASP A 177 5.18 5.62 12.38
CA ASP A 177 4.61 6.95 12.15
C ASP A 177 3.79 7.49 13.35
N ASP A 178 3.30 6.60 14.21
CA ASP A 178 2.45 6.97 15.35
C ASP A 178 3.26 7.39 16.59
N PHE A 179 4.57 7.11 16.65
CA PHE A 179 5.40 7.41 17.83
C PHE A 179 5.58 8.90 18.07
N LEU A 180 5.97 9.67 17.05
CA LEU A 180 6.18 11.12 17.20
C LEU A 180 4.88 11.86 17.55
N PRO A 181 3.72 11.59 16.90
CA PRO A 181 2.44 12.15 17.33
C PRO A 181 2.10 11.87 18.79
N VAL A 182 2.29 10.63 19.26
CA VAL A 182 2.01 10.27 20.66
C VAL A 182 2.95 11.01 21.61
N LEU A 183 4.26 11.07 21.31
CA LEU A 183 5.21 11.81 22.13
C LEU A 183 4.92 13.32 22.15
N ASN A 184 4.52 13.90 21.04
CA ASN A 184 4.10 15.30 20.97
C ASN A 184 2.86 15.58 21.83
N ILE A 185 1.93 14.64 21.93
CA ILE A 185 0.79 14.75 22.85
C ILE A 185 1.26 14.64 24.30
N MET A 186 2.23 13.77 24.60
CA MET A 186 2.82 13.68 25.94
C MET A 186 3.52 14.97 26.35
N VAL A 187 4.21 15.65 25.42
CA VAL A 187 4.80 16.97 25.64
C VAL A 187 3.72 18.02 25.90
N LYS A 188 2.64 18.03 25.12
CA LYS A 188 1.51 18.97 25.31
C LYS A 188 0.72 18.74 26.61
N THR A 189 0.81 17.54 27.19
CA THR A 189 0.11 17.17 28.42
C THR A 189 1.04 17.18 29.64
N ASP A 190 2.25 17.73 29.49
CA ASP A 190 3.29 17.83 30.52
C ASP A 190 3.67 16.47 31.15
N LEU A 191 3.42 15.37 30.46
CA LEU A 191 3.86 14.02 30.86
C LEU A 191 5.35 13.81 30.56
N ILE A 192 5.86 14.54 29.57
CA ILE A 192 7.26 14.63 29.17
C ILE A 192 7.54 16.12 29.02
N GLN A 193 8.70 16.58 29.45
CA GLN A 193 9.02 18.00 29.47
C GLN A 193 9.38 18.53 28.08
N GLY A 194 10.01 17.71 27.25
CA GLY A 194 10.33 18.09 25.89
C GLY A 194 10.96 17.00 25.04
N LEU A 195 11.11 17.32 23.76
CA LEU A 195 11.79 16.51 22.76
C LEU A 195 12.92 17.34 22.15
N ILE A 196 14.14 16.82 22.21
CA ILE A 196 15.32 17.48 21.64
C ILE A 196 15.78 16.68 20.43
N GLU A 197 15.74 17.30 19.25
CA GLU A 197 16.33 16.73 18.05
C GLU A 197 17.83 17.04 17.97
N ILE A 198 18.64 15.98 17.89
CA ILE A 198 20.09 16.07 17.75
C ILE A 198 20.49 15.93 16.30
N ASN A 199 19.97 14.90 15.64
CA ASN A 199 20.07 14.71 14.20
C ASN A 199 18.77 14.06 13.67
N PRO A 200 18.54 14.00 12.35
CA PRO A 200 17.31 13.43 11.78
C PRO A 200 17.02 11.98 12.18
N THR A 201 18.03 11.27 12.68
CA THR A 201 17.93 9.86 13.10
C THR A 201 17.88 9.68 14.61
N LEU A 202 18.19 10.70 15.40
CA LEU A 202 18.40 10.65 16.84
C LEU A 202 17.73 11.86 17.51
N SER A 203 16.73 11.56 18.33
CA SER A 203 16.09 12.56 19.19
C SER A 203 15.99 12.01 20.60
N PHE A 204 16.05 12.92 21.57
CA PHE A 204 16.04 12.62 23.00
C PHE A 204 14.75 13.10 23.63
N ILE A 205 14.24 12.29 24.55
CA ILE A 205 13.08 12.56 25.38
C ILE A 205 13.60 13.14 26.69
N LEU A 206 13.11 14.30 27.09
CA LEU A 206 13.50 14.99 28.32
C LEU A 206 12.44 14.76 29.41
N PHE A 207 12.86 14.25 30.56
CA PHE A 207 11.99 14.05 31.73
C PHE A 207 12.22 15.09 32.84
N SER A 208 13.40 15.72 32.87
CA SER A 208 13.74 16.75 33.85
C SER A 208 12.96 18.05 33.64
N GLU A 209 12.46 18.67 34.72
CA GLU A 209 11.77 19.97 34.71
C GLU A 209 12.67 21.13 34.24
N GLU A 210 14.00 20.94 34.29
CA GLU A 210 14.96 21.89 33.78
C GLU A 210 14.94 21.92 32.24
N LYS A 211 14.60 23.07 31.64
CA LYS A 211 14.72 23.28 30.20
C LYS A 211 16.17 23.12 29.76
N LEU A 212 16.47 22.00 29.14
CA LEU A 212 17.79 21.68 28.66
C LEU A 212 18.00 22.24 27.25
N GLU A 213 18.54 23.44 27.15
CA GLU A 213 18.95 24.01 25.87
C GLU A 213 20.36 23.51 25.52
N LEU A 214 20.48 22.81 24.39
CA LEU A 214 21.74 22.30 23.87
C LEU A 214 22.24 23.13 22.69
N LEU A 215 23.50 23.54 22.74
CA LEU A 215 24.22 24.13 21.61
C LEU A 215 24.51 23.07 20.55
N ASP A 216 24.72 23.49 19.30
CA ASP A 216 25.00 22.54 18.21
C ASP A 216 26.28 21.72 18.45
N SER A 217 27.31 22.31 19.05
CA SER A 217 28.51 21.58 19.46
C SER A 217 28.23 20.52 20.54
N GLU A 218 27.32 20.81 21.46
CA GLU A 218 26.91 19.85 22.49
C GLU A 218 26.11 18.69 21.87
N LYS A 219 25.23 18.98 20.91
CA LYS A 219 24.49 17.97 20.14
C LYS A 219 25.43 17.05 19.36
N VAL A 220 26.46 17.62 18.71
CA VAL A 220 27.47 16.85 17.97
C VAL A 220 28.28 15.94 18.92
N ALA A 221 28.69 16.44 20.08
CA ALA A 221 29.40 15.62 21.06
C ALA A 221 28.52 14.46 21.57
N LEU A 222 27.23 14.71 21.81
CA LEU A 222 26.26 13.69 22.24
C LEU A 222 25.93 12.68 21.14
N SER A 223 25.89 13.08 19.86
CA SER A 223 25.69 12.14 18.76
C SER A 223 26.86 11.16 18.65
N PHE A 224 28.09 11.65 18.77
CA PHE A 224 29.27 10.77 18.75
C PHE A 224 29.33 9.87 19.98
N ALA A 225 28.95 10.36 21.16
CA ALA A 225 28.81 9.53 22.36
C ALA A 225 27.72 8.44 22.21
N TYR A 226 26.71 8.68 21.36
CA TYR A 226 25.68 7.69 21.05
C TYR A 226 26.08 6.68 19.95
N GLU A 227 27.04 7.00 19.10
CA GLU A 227 27.46 6.11 18.01
C GLU A 227 28.68 5.26 18.40
N GLU A 228 29.64 5.86 19.10
CA GLU A 228 30.86 5.19 19.53
C GLU A 228 30.65 4.36 20.82
N ASP A 229 31.44 3.31 20.98
CA ASP A 229 31.40 2.42 22.16
C ASP A 229 32.25 2.98 23.31
N LEU A 230 33.41 3.55 22.97
CA LEU A 230 34.34 4.21 23.89
C LEU A 230 34.77 5.54 23.29
N LEU A 231 34.06 6.61 23.65
CA LEU A 231 34.43 7.95 23.22
C LEU A 231 35.51 8.51 24.16
N THR A 232 36.76 8.47 23.73
CA THR A 232 37.87 9.22 24.38
C THR A 232 37.95 10.64 23.81
N ILE A 233 38.64 11.53 24.53
CA ILE A 233 38.86 12.91 24.08
C ILE A 233 39.65 12.91 22.76
N GLU A 234 40.68 12.08 22.64
CA GLU A 234 41.46 11.91 21.40
C GLU A 234 40.57 11.49 20.24
N ARG A 235 39.70 10.51 20.44
CA ARG A 235 38.79 10.03 19.41
C ARG A 235 37.76 11.08 19.00
N LEU A 236 37.27 11.87 19.96
CA LEU A 236 36.37 12.99 19.68
C LEU A 236 37.07 14.05 18.81
N LEU A 237 38.34 14.36 19.09
CA LEU A 237 39.13 15.30 18.29
C LEU A 237 39.38 14.78 16.87
N GLU A 238 39.67 13.48 16.71
CA GLU A 238 39.81 12.86 15.38
C GLU A 238 38.53 12.98 14.54
N LEU A 239 37.38 12.69 15.14
CA LEU A 239 36.09 12.67 14.45
C LEU A 239 35.58 14.08 14.11
N THR A 240 35.78 15.03 15.01
CA THR A 240 35.25 16.39 14.88
C THR A 240 36.22 17.37 14.23
N GLN A 241 37.52 17.05 14.22
CA GLN A 241 38.61 17.96 13.83
C GLN A 241 38.60 19.28 14.61
N TRP A 242 38.04 19.28 15.83
CA TRP A 242 38.01 20.46 16.68
C TRP A 242 39.37 20.76 17.30
N SER A 243 39.57 22.02 17.70
CA SER A 243 40.69 22.35 18.59
C SER A 243 40.44 21.75 19.97
N GLU A 244 41.52 21.31 20.61
CA GLU A 244 41.47 20.69 21.95
C GLU A 244 40.79 21.60 22.98
N GLU A 245 41.11 22.90 22.96
CA GLU A 245 40.48 23.89 23.84
C GLU A 245 38.96 23.96 23.66
N TYR A 246 38.49 23.88 22.41
CA TYR A 246 37.07 23.95 22.09
C TYR A 246 36.32 22.68 22.50
N ALA A 247 36.91 21.51 22.26
CA ALA A 247 36.34 20.23 22.69
C ALA A 247 36.25 20.17 24.23
N LEU A 248 37.33 20.51 24.94
CA LEU A 248 37.35 20.55 26.41
C LEU A 248 36.35 21.56 26.98
N LYS A 249 36.19 22.73 26.34
CA LYS A 249 35.17 23.71 26.74
C LYS A 249 33.77 23.13 26.61
N THR A 250 33.47 22.46 25.49
CA THR A 250 32.17 21.84 25.23
C THR A 250 31.87 20.71 26.22
N LEU A 251 32.85 19.83 26.47
CA LEU A 251 32.73 18.76 27.47
C LEU A 251 32.55 19.30 28.89
N LYS A 252 33.26 20.38 29.27
CA LYS A 252 33.07 21.04 30.57
C LYS A 252 31.65 21.59 30.74
N ILE A 253 31.04 22.12 29.67
CA ILE A 253 29.66 22.61 29.74
C ILE A 253 28.69 21.42 29.91
N LEU A 254 28.87 20.35 29.14
CA LEU A 254 28.05 19.13 29.26
C LEU A 254 28.19 18.44 30.63
N LEU A 255 29.39 18.44 31.22
CA LEU A 255 29.64 17.97 32.59
C LEU A 255 28.93 18.84 33.62
N LYS A 256 28.98 20.17 33.48
CA LYS A 256 28.25 21.09 34.37
C LYS A 256 26.73 20.87 34.31
N LYS A 257 26.19 20.47 33.16
CA LYS A 257 24.78 20.12 32.98
C LYS A 257 24.43 18.72 33.53
N ASN A 258 25.41 17.97 34.05
CA ASN A 258 25.28 16.56 34.48
C ASN A 258 24.69 15.65 33.38
N LEU A 259 25.12 15.85 32.12
CA LEU A 259 24.69 15.01 30.99
C LEU A 259 25.74 13.96 30.61
N LEU A 260 27.00 14.18 31.01
CA LEU A 260 28.12 13.28 30.81
C LEU A 260 28.74 12.93 32.17
N GLY A 261 29.27 11.72 32.29
CA GLY A 261 30.26 11.31 33.27
C GLY A 261 31.58 11.00 32.57
N MET A 262 32.71 11.23 33.23
CA MET A 262 34.01 10.76 32.76
C MET A 262 34.50 9.66 33.71
N VAL A 263 34.75 8.48 33.16
CA VAL A 263 35.34 7.33 33.90
C VAL A 263 36.54 6.87 33.11
N ASP A 264 37.73 6.95 33.70
CA ASP A 264 39.01 6.54 33.10
C ASP A 264 39.23 7.12 31.69
N GLU A 265 39.07 8.44 31.54
CA GLU A 265 39.23 9.19 30.27
C GLU A 265 38.18 8.86 29.17
N VAL A 266 37.23 7.99 29.46
CA VAL A 266 36.09 7.68 28.58
C VAL A 266 34.89 8.54 28.96
N ILE A 267 34.34 9.21 27.96
CA ILE A 267 33.10 9.97 28.06
C ILE A 267 31.93 8.98 28.03
N LYS A 268 31.22 8.86 29.16
CA LYS A 268 30.03 8.01 29.30
C LYS A 268 28.80 8.85 29.56
N VAL A 269 27.68 8.44 28.96
CA VAL A 269 26.37 9.02 29.21
C VAL A 269 25.55 7.95 29.91
N GLU A 270 25.12 8.19 31.15
CA GLU A 270 24.37 7.19 31.95
C GLU A 270 23.07 6.75 31.28
N SER A 271 22.45 7.62 30.49
CA SER A 271 21.22 7.30 29.77
C SER A 271 21.44 6.44 28.52
N PHE A 272 22.69 6.32 28.05
CA PHE A 272 23.06 5.47 26.92
C PHE A 272 23.51 4.11 27.44
N GLU A 273 22.71 3.08 27.20
CA GLU A 273 23.12 1.70 27.42
C GLU A 273 24.29 1.31 26.49
N PRO A 274 25.07 0.27 26.83
CA PRO A 274 26.19 -0.22 26.03
C PRO A 274 25.81 -0.51 24.57
N LEU A 275 26.79 -0.47 23.67
CA LEU A 275 26.57 -0.70 22.23
C LEU A 275 25.89 -2.06 21.94
N GLU A 276 26.16 -3.09 22.74
CA GLU A 276 25.53 -4.41 22.60
C GLU A 276 24.00 -4.35 22.78
N GLU A 277 23.52 -3.59 23.76
CA GLU A 277 22.09 -3.42 24.03
C GLU A 277 21.45 -2.54 22.94
N ARG A 278 22.14 -1.47 22.53
CA ARG A 278 21.73 -0.64 21.38
C ARG A 278 21.59 -1.46 20.09
N LYS A 279 22.50 -2.42 19.84
CA LYS A 279 22.39 -3.36 18.70
C LYS A 279 21.16 -4.25 18.81
N LYS A 280 20.83 -4.75 20.01
CA LYS A 280 19.60 -5.52 20.26
C LYS A 280 18.36 -4.66 20.00
N TRP A 281 18.35 -3.41 20.47
CA TRP A 281 17.27 -2.46 20.22
C TRP A 281 17.04 -2.26 18.73
N ASN A 282 18.10 -1.92 18.00
CA ASN A 282 18.05 -1.66 16.56
C ASN A 282 17.66 -2.91 15.76
N LYS A 283 17.92 -4.12 16.26
CA LYS A 283 17.46 -5.36 15.63
C LYS A 283 15.95 -5.54 15.80
N VAL A 284 15.44 -5.40 17.02
CA VAL A 284 14.00 -5.54 17.30
C VAL A 284 13.20 -4.46 16.56
N ILE A 285 13.69 -3.22 16.52
CA ILE A 285 13.03 -2.13 15.78
C ILE A 285 12.99 -2.44 14.29
N ARG A 286 14.07 -2.98 13.71
CA ARG A 286 14.09 -3.41 12.30
C ARG A 286 13.11 -4.55 12.02
N ASP A 287 13.12 -5.59 12.85
CA ASP A 287 12.19 -6.72 12.72
C ASP A 287 10.72 -6.27 12.82
N PHE A 288 10.45 -5.26 13.66
CA PHE A 288 9.13 -4.64 13.77
C PHE A 288 8.73 -3.88 12.50
N LEU A 289 9.63 -3.05 11.95
CA LEU A 289 9.41 -2.31 10.71
C LEU A 289 9.18 -3.25 9.51
N ASP A 290 9.94 -4.34 9.43
CA ASP A 290 9.80 -5.31 8.33
C ASP A 290 8.47 -6.06 8.41
N LYS A 291 8.03 -6.45 9.62
CA LYS A 291 6.67 -7.01 9.83
C LYS A 291 5.56 -6.02 9.44
N GLU A 292 5.76 -4.73 9.67
CA GLU A 292 4.79 -3.72 9.26
C GLU A 292 4.68 -3.61 7.73
N LYS A 293 5.83 -3.63 7.04
CA LYS A 293 5.89 -3.63 5.57
C LYS A 293 5.23 -4.88 4.99
N GLU A 294 5.49 -6.06 5.55
CA GLU A 294 4.84 -7.31 5.13
C GLU A 294 3.31 -7.23 5.30
N LYS A 295 2.82 -6.72 6.43
CA LYS A 295 1.37 -6.53 6.64
C LYS A 295 0.77 -5.55 5.64
N LYS A 296 1.47 -4.45 5.33
CA LYS A 296 1.04 -3.46 4.32
C LYS A 296 0.98 -4.10 2.93
N GLU A 297 1.99 -4.88 2.55
CA GLU A 297 2.03 -5.60 1.28
C GLU A 297 0.91 -6.64 1.18
N ILE A 298 0.67 -7.44 2.23
CA ILE A 298 -0.43 -8.42 2.25
C ILE A 298 -1.78 -7.72 2.10
N LYS A 299 -2.00 -6.58 2.77
CA LYS A 299 -3.23 -5.79 2.62
C LYS A 299 -3.37 -5.24 1.20
N PHE A 300 -2.28 -4.78 0.60
CA PHE A 300 -2.26 -4.30 -0.77
C PHE A 300 -2.58 -5.43 -1.77
N GLN A 301 -1.95 -6.60 -1.63
CA GLN A 301 -2.24 -7.78 -2.46
C GLN A 301 -3.70 -8.23 -2.32
N LYS A 302 -4.25 -8.26 -1.10
CA LYS A 302 -5.67 -8.56 -0.88
C LYS A 302 -6.60 -7.52 -1.53
N ALA A 303 -6.24 -6.24 -1.49
CA ALA A 303 -7.00 -5.19 -2.16
C ALA A 303 -6.96 -5.33 -3.68
N LEU A 304 -5.80 -5.68 -4.25
CA LEU A 304 -5.65 -5.99 -5.68
C LEU A 304 -6.50 -7.17 -6.11
N ILE A 305 -6.50 -8.27 -5.33
CA ILE A 305 -7.35 -9.43 -5.61
C ILE A 305 -8.83 -9.03 -5.61
N LYS A 306 -9.28 -8.31 -4.57
CA LYS A 306 -10.66 -7.81 -4.50
C LYS A 306 -11.02 -6.92 -5.68
N ARG A 307 -10.11 -6.05 -6.12
CA ARG A 307 -10.33 -5.20 -7.29
C ARG A 307 -10.48 -6.03 -8.57
N LYS A 308 -9.62 -7.04 -8.77
CA LYS A 308 -9.73 -7.97 -9.90
C LYS A 308 -11.02 -8.77 -9.87
N ASP A 309 -11.47 -9.19 -8.68
CA ASP A 309 -12.74 -9.92 -8.53
C ASP A 309 -13.93 -9.01 -8.83
N LEU A 310 -13.89 -7.74 -8.40
CA LEU A 310 -14.91 -6.74 -8.76
C LEU A 310 -14.92 -6.43 -10.26
N GLU A 311 -13.74 -6.32 -10.89
CA GLU A 311 -13.62 -6.12 -12.34
C GLU A 311 -14.19 -7.31 -13.12
N LYS A 312 -13.96 -8.55 -12.67
CA LYS A 312 -14.59 -9.76 -13.24
C LYS A 312 -16.10 -9.75 -13.08
N GLN A 313 -16.61 -9.43 -11.89
CA GLN A 313 -18.06 -9.31 -11.66
C GLN A 313 -18.70 -8.23 -12.55
N LEU A 314 -18.02 -7.09 -12.75
CA LEU A 314 -18.49 -6.04 -13.65
C LEU A 314 -18.46 -6.48 -15.12
N ALA A 315 -17.46 -7.26 -15.53
CA ALA A 315 -17.39 -7.82 -16.89
C ALA A 315 -18.50 -8.86 -17.14
N GLU A 316 -18.75 -9.76 -16.17
CA GLU A 316 -19.86 -10.72 -16.22
C GLU A 316 -21.22 -10.03 -16.30
N LEU A 317 -21.43 -8.97 -15.51
CA LEU A 317 -22.66 -8.16 -15.57
C LEU A 317 -22.83 -7.43 -16.91
N LYS A 318 -21.74 -7.03 -17.58
CA LYS A 318 -21.81 -6.44 -18.92
C LYS A 318 -22.17 -7.49 -19.96
N ASN A 319 -21.52 -8.65 -19.92
CA ASN A 319 -21.80 -9.76 -20.85
C ASN A 319 -23.25 -10.24 -20.70
N ASN A 320 -23.74 -10.43 -19.47
CA ASN A 320 -25.13 -10.85 -19.22
C ASN A 320 -26.15 -9.79 -19.71
N LYS A 321 -25.82 -8.49 -19.62
CA LYS A 321 -26.67 -7.42 -20.17
C LYS A 321 -26.66 -7.40 -21.70
N GLU A 322 -25.53 -7.68 -22.33
CA GLU A 322 -25.42 -7.79 -23.79
C GLU A 322 -26.17 -9.03 -24.32
N GLU A 323 -26.05 -10.18 -23.64
CA GLU A 323 -26.80 -11.41 -23.95
C GLU A 323 -28.31 -11.18 -23.80
N SER A 324 -28.76 -10.57 -22.70
CA SER A 324 -30.17 -10.22 -22.48
C SER A 324 -30.72 -9.27 -23.56
N GLN A 325 -29.90 -8.32 -24.06
CA GLN A 325 -30.28 -7.42 -25.15
C GLN A 325 -30.32 -8.12 -26.52
N ILE A 326 -29.51 -9.16 -26.72
CA ILE A 326 -29.53 -9.99 -27.94
C ILE A 326 -30.78 -10.88 -27.92
N GLU A 327 -31.13 -11.48 -26.78
CA GLU A 327 -32.35 -12.26 -26.61
C GLU A 327 -33.61 -11.41 -26.82
N GLU A 328 -33.70 -10.21 -26.24
CA GLU A 328 -34.83 -9.29 -26.49
C GLU A 328 -34.97 -8.88 -27.97
N LYS A 329 -33.85 -8.70 -28.68
CA LYS A 329 -33.85 -8.39 -30.12
C LYS A 329 -34.29 -9.60 -30.95
N SER A 330 -33.99 -10.82 -30.52
CA SER A 330 -34.44 -12.05 -31.18
C SER A 330 -35.94 -12.29 -31.00
N LEU A 331 -36.48 -12.11 -29.77
CA LEU A 331 -37.91 -12.17 -29.46
C LEU A 331 -38.73 -11.09 -30.20
N LYS A 332 -38.17 -9.89 -30.41
CA LYS A 332 -38.81 -8.84 -31.22
C LYS A 332 -38.84 -9.18 -32.72
N LYS A 333 -37.84 -9.92 -33.23
CA LYS A 333 -37.81 -10.37 -34.63
C LYS A 333 -38.82 -11.49 -34.89
N GLU A 334 -38.97 -12.44 -33.96
CA GLU A 334 -40.02 -13.48 -34.06
C GLU A 334 -41.43 -12.87 -34.02
N LYS A 335 -41.68 -11.91 -33.12
CA LYS A 335 -42.97 -11.18 -33.06
C LYS A 335 -43.24 -10.28 -34.29
N MET A 336 -42.20 -9.86 -35.02
CA MET A 336 -42.37 -9.15 -36.30
C MET A 336 -42.64 -10.08 -37.47
N GLN A 337 -42.12 -11.32 -37.47
CA GLN A 337 -42.43 -12.32 -38.50
C GLN A 337 -43.85 -12.86 -38.36
N GLU A 338 -44.37 -13.06 -37.15
CA GLU A 338 -45.78 -13.41 -36.93
C GLU A 338 -46.76 -12.33 -37.42
N LYS A 339 -46.39 -11.05 -37.33
CA LYS A 339 -47.23 -9.94 -37.82
C LYS A 339 -47.20 -9.76 -39.34
N MET A 340 -46.31 -10.42 -40.07
CA MET A 340 -46.27 -10.35 -41.54
C MET A 340 -47.19 -11.37 -42.24
N LEU A 341 -47.80 -12.33 -41.53
CA LEU A 341 -48.76 -13.27 -42.11
C LEU A 341 -50.23 -12.78 -42.13
N ASN A 342 -50.57 -11.74 -41.37
CA ASN A 342 -51.94 -11.19 -41.34
C ASN A 342 -51.94 -9.71 -41.76
N GLY A 343 -51.98 -9.47 -43.07
CA GLY A 343 -52.03 -8.12 -43.64
C GLY A 343 -53.38 -7.43 -43.45
N PRO A 344 -53.43 -6.14 -43.05
CA PRO A 344 -54.62 -5.31 -43.18
C PRO A 344 -54.63 -4.56 -44.52
N LYS A 345 -55.80 -4.51 -45.16
CA LYS A 345 -56.06 -3.83 -46.43
C LYS A 345 -55.97 -2.31 -46.26
N PHE A 346 -55.27 -1.65 -47.19
CA PHE A 346 -55.10 -0.20 -47.27
C PHE A 346 -56.41 0.53 -47.61
N GLY A 347 -56.68 1.61 -46.86
CA GLY A 347 -57.64 2.66 -47.20
C GLY A 347 -56.98 4.04 -47.16
N ASN A 348 -57.04 4.72 -48.30
CA ASN A 348 -56.79 6.13 -48.67
C ASN A 348 -56.11 7.13 -47.70
N LYS A 349 -55.06 7.79 -48.23
CA LYS A 349 -54.36 8.97 -47.71
C LYS A 349 -55.25 10.23 -47.67
N PRO A 350 -54.94 11.18 -46.77
CA PRO A 350 -54.91 12.58 -47.17
C PRO A 350 -53.63 13.33 -46.74
N MET A 351 -53.60 14.60 -47.16
CA MET A 351 -52.46 15.42 -47.57
C MET A 351 -51.50 15.93 -46.49
N ILE A 352 -50.27 16.16 -46.96
CA ILE A 352 -49.17 16.93 -46.36
C ILE A 352 -49.63 18.37 -46.04
N LYS A 353 -49.40 18.82 -44.80
CA LYS A 353 -49.29 20.24 -44.44
C LYS A 353 -47.90 20.51 -43.88
N GLN A 354 -47.35 21.64 -44.32
CA GLN A 354 -45.94 22.05 -44.22
C GLN A 354 -45.45 22.25 -42.78
N LEU A 355 -44.13 22.04 -42.64
CA LEU A 355 -43.34 22.33 -41.45
C LEU A 355 -43.36 23.81 -41.05
N SER A 356 -43.47 24.06 -39.75
CA SER A 356 -42.91 25.25 -39.09
C SER A 356 -41.62 24.85 -38.34
N LYS A 357 -40.54 25.55 -38.66
CA LYS A 357 -39.23 25.47 -37.99
C LYS A 357 -39.35 25.84 -36.51
N SER A 358 -38.82 25.00 -35.61
CA SER A 358 -38.32 25.44 -34.32
C SER A 358 -37.05 24.66 -33.94
N LYS A 359 -36.15 25.40 -33.30
CA LYS A 359 -34.75 25.11 -33.03
C LYS A 359 -34.57 24.07 -31.92
N SER A 360 -33.60 23.18 -32.06
CA SER A 360 -32.51 22.99 -31.09
C SER A 360 -31.60 21.83 -31.53
N SER A 361 -30.31 22.13 -31.57
CA SER A 361 -29.22 21.21 -31.87
C SER A 361 -28.87 20.34 -30.66
N PRO A 362 -28.74 19.01 -30.81
CA PRO A 362 -28.00 18.19 -29.86
C PRO A 362 -26.79 17.57 -30.58
N LYS A 363 -25.62 18.23 -30.54
CA LYS A 363 -24.35 17.64 -31.02
C LYS A 363 -23.09 17.96 -30.20
N GLU A 364 -23.19 18.59 -29.03
CA GLU A 364 -21.98 18.90 -28.21
C GLU A 364 -21.79 18.06 -26.94
N ILE A 365 -22.73 17.16 -26.60
CA ILE A 365 -22.64 16.38 -25.34
C ILE A 365 -21.85 15.06 -25.51
N ASP A 366 -21.71 14.54 -26.72
CA ASP A 366 -21.07 13.23 -26.94
C ASP A 366 -19.55 13.26 -27.11
N LEU A 367 -18.94 14.41 -27.38
CA LEU A 367 -17.48 14.49 -27.56
C LEU A 367 -16.70 14.50 -26.23
N LYS A 368 -17.26 15.09 -25.16
CA LYS A 368 -16.60 15.10 -23.83
C LYS A 368 -16.59 13.73 -23.15
N LYS A 369 -17.65 12.93 -23.33
CA LYS A 369 -17.70 11.55 -22.81
C LYS A 369 -16.74 10.61 -23.53
N ILE A 370 -16.48 10.82 -24.82
CA ILE A 370 -15.54 9.98 -25.59
C ILE A 370 -14.07 10.32 -25.25
N GLN A 371 -13.76 11.57 -24.91
CA GLN A 371 -12.43 11.98 -24.46
C GLN A 371 -12.11 11.41 -23.06
N GLU A 372 -13.04 11.51 -22.10
CA GLU A 372 -12.86 10.97 -20.73
C GLU A 372 -12.71 9.44 -20.69
N ILE A 373 -13.24 8.71 -21.68
CA ILE A 373 -13.07 7.25 -21.79
C ILE A 373 -11.65 6.91 -22.29
N LYS A 374 -11.10 7.67 -23.24
CA LYS A 374 -9.74 7.45 -23.77
C LYS A 374 -8.63 7.74 -22.77
N ASP A 375 -8.84 8.72 -21.89
CA ASP A 375 -7.86 9.08 -20.86
C ASP A 375 -7.85 8.06 -19.70
N LYS A 376 -9.02 7.48 -19.37
CA LYS A 376 -9.12 6.38 -18.40
C LYS A 376 -8.50 5.09 -18.92
N ASP A 377 -8.68 4.76 -20.20
CA ASP A 377 -8.09 3.56 -20.80
C ASP A 377 -6.56 3.67 -20.98
N SER A 378 -6.03 4.87 -21.24
CA SER A 378 -4.57 5.12 -21.27
C SER A 378 -3.91 4.99 -19.88
N LEU A 379 -4.60 5.44 -18.82
CA LEU A 379 -4.12 5.30 -17.44
C LEU A 379 -4.15 3.84 -16.97
N ILE A 380 -5.14 3.05 -17.40
CA ILE A 380 -5.24 1.62 -17.09
C ILE A 380 -4.14 0.82 -17.81
N GLY A 381 -3.84 1.16 -19.07
CA GLY A 381 -2.73 0.54 -19.83
C GLY A 381 -1.35 0.81 -19.20
N ALA A 382 -1.11 2.03 -18.72
CA ALA A 382 0.15 2.39 -18.06
C ALA A 382 0.35 1.68 -16.70
N MET A 383 -0.74 1.40 -15.96
CA MET A 383 -0.68 0.63 -14.72
C MET A 383 -0.38 -0.87 -14.97
N ASP A 384 -0.93 -1.45 -16.05
CA ASP A 384 -0.67 -2.84 -16.43
C ASP A 384 0.76 -3.08 -16.96
N GLU A 385 1.41 -2.06 -17.53
CA GLU A 385 2.83 -2.11 -17.93
C GLU A 385 3.78 -2.00 -16.73
N LEU A 386 3.47 -1.15 -15.75
CA LEU A 386 4.20 -1.08 -14.47
C LEU A 386 4.10 -2.38 -13.66
N ASP A 387 2.92 -3.03 -13.62
CA ASP A 387 2.71 -4.31 -12.94
C ASP A 387 3.49 -5.47 -13.59
N LYS A 388 3.77 -5.39 -14.89
CA LYS A 388 4.62 -6.36 -15.60
C LYS A 388 6.10 -6.16 -15.28
N GLU A 389 6.59 -4.92 -15.19
CA GLU A 389 7.97 -4.62 -14.79
C GLU A 389 8.31 -5.05 -13.35
N ILE A 390 7.36 -4.95 -12.41
CA ILE A 390 7.53 -5.40 -11.01
C ILE A 390 7.61 -6.94 -10.90
N LYS A 391 6.95 -7.67 -11.80
CA LYS A 391 7.04 -9.15 -11.83
C LYS A 391 8.37 -9.66 -12.37
N TYR A 392 8.95 -8.98 -13.37
CA TYR A 392 10.24 -9.39 -13.92
C TYR A 392 11.38 -9.20 -12.90
N SER A 393 11.37 -8.11 -12.12
CA SER A 393 12.37 -7.83 -11.09
C SER A 393 12.34 -8.76 -9.85
N LYS A 394 11.23 -9.46 -9.58
CA LYS A 394 11.12 -10.44 -8.48
C LYS A 394 11.54 -11.87 -8.85
N SER A 395 11.52 -12.23 -10.14
CA SER A 395 11.84 -13.60 -10.57
C SER A 395 13.34 -13.93 -10.63
N GLU A 396 14.22 -12.93 -10.62
CA GLU A 396 15.68 -13.13 -10.53
C GLU A 396 16.20 -13.30 -9.09
N LYS A 397 15.49 -12.84 -8.05
CA LYS A 397 15.99 -12.89 -6.66
C LYS A 397 15.56 -14.11 -5.84
N ILE A 398 14.65 -14.95 -6.36
CA ILE A 398 14.03 -16.06 -5.58
C ILE A 398 14.70 -17.43 -5.84
N LYS A 399 15.74 -17.52 -6.68
CA LYS A 399 16.40 -18.81 -6.97
C LYS A 399 17.48 -19.24 -5.97
N ASP A 400 17.92 -18.40 -5.03
CA ASP A 400 19.11 -18.71 -4.22
C ASP A 400 18.88 -19.03 -2.73
N THR A 401 17.65 -19.19 -2.26
CA THR A 401 17.41 -19.58 -0.85
C THR A 401 16.27 -20.59 -0.70
N LYS A 402 16.50 -21.81 -1.22
CA LYS A 402 15.85 -23.02 -0.71
C LYS A 402 16.90 -23.85 0.02
N ASN A 403 16.96 -23.71 1.34
CA ASN A 403 17.39 -24.82 2.18
C ASN A 403 16.47 -24.95 3.38
N LYS A 404 16.05 -26.20 3.56
CA LYS A 404 15.14 -26.76 4.54
C LYS A 404 15.59 -26.40 5.96
N ASN A 405 14.63 -26.11 6.83
CA ASN A 405 14.60 -26.64 8.18
C ASN A 405 13.14 -26.69 8.64
N GLU A 406 12.67 -27.92 8.84
CA GLU A 406 11.50 -28.25 9.64
C GLU A 406 11.73 -27.68 11.04
N LEU A 407 10.76 -26.92 11.56
CA LEU A 407 10.76 -26.45 12.93
C LEU A 407 9.41 -26.82 13.55
N ASP A 408 9.50 -27.84 14.41
CA ASP A 408 8.48 -28.30 15.34
C ASP A 408 7.75 -27.14 16.01
N PHE A 409 6.43 -27.15 15.90
CA PHE A 409 5.55 -26.16 16.52
C PHE A 409 4.81 -26.83 17.70
N SER A 410 5.49 -26.96 18.84
CA SER A 410 4.81 -27.27 20.10
C SER A 410 4.25 -25.97 20.69
N LEU A 411 3.00 -25.64 20.36
CA LEU A 411 2.26 -24.52 20.95
C LEU A 411 2.07 -24.77 22.45
N THR A 412 2.55 -23.85 23.28
CA THR A 412 2.31 -23.89 24.72
C THR A 412 0.98 -23.21 25.06
N SER A 413 0.36 -23.63 26.16
CA SER A 413 -0.96 -23.16 26.62
C SER A 413 -1.08 -21.64 26.85
N LYS A 414 0.03 -20.90 26.90
CA LYS A 414 0.06 -19.43 26.95
C LYS A 414 -0.19 -18.77 25.59
N ASP A 415 0.23 -19.41 24.50
CA ASP A 415 0.06 -18.88 23.13
C ASP A 415 -1.42 -18.92 22.71
N ILE A 416 -2.12 -19.99 23.11
CA ILE A 416 -3.58 -20.16 22.88
C ILE A 416 -4.39 -19.13 23.67
N ALA A 417 -4.00 -18.81 24.91
CA ALA A 417 -4.67 -17.79 25.72
C ALA A 417 -4.51 -16.38 25.13
N GLN A 418 -3.36 -16.10 24.49
CA GLN A 418 -3.08 -14.83 23.85
C GLN A 418 -3.83 -14.69 22.52
N GLU A 419 -3.96 -15.78 21.74
CA GLU A 419 -4.81 -15.81 20.54
C GLU A 419 -6.30 -15.63 20.85
N LEU A 420 -6.81 -16.26 21.91
CA LEU A 420 -8.19 -16.08 22.36
C LEU A 420 -8.48 -14.63 22.79
N SER A 421 -7.53 -13.98 23.46
CA SER A 421 -7.65 -12.56 23.83
C SER A 421 -7.70 -11.64 22.62
N ASN A 422 -6.95 -11.94 21.55
CA ASN A 422 -6.97 -11.14 20.33
C ASN A 422 -8.29 -11.29 19.57
N ILE A 423 -8.85 -12.51 19.54
CA ILE A 423 -10.16 -12.77 18.93
C ILE A 423 -11.28 -12.03 19.69
N GLU A 424 -11.22 -11.96 21.03
CA GLU A 424 -12.19 -11.19 21.82
C GLU A 424 -12.15 -9.68 21.51
N GLU A 425 -10.95 -9.11 21.33
CA GLU A 425 -10.76 -7.71 20.93
C GLU A 425 -11.29 -7.46 19.50
N ASP A 426 -10.98 -8.34 18.57
CA ASP A 426 -11.44 -8.26 17.18
C ASP A 426 -12.97 -8.36 17.07
N ILE A 427 -13.62 -9.24 17.85
CA ILE A 427 -15.09 -9.34 17.92
C ILE A 427 -15.69 -8.06 18.49
N SER A 428 -15.06 -7.48 19.51
CA SER A 428 -15.49 -6.22 20.11
C SER A 428 -15.49 -5.08 19.09
N GLU A 429 -14.41 -4.97 18.30
CA GLU A 429 -14.30 -3.97 17.23
C GLU A 429 -15.36 -4.19 16.15
N VAL A 430 -15.64 -5.43 15.78
CA VAL A 430 -16.69 -5.74 14.81
C VAL A 430 -18.08 -5.32 15.32
N ILE A 431 -18.40 -5.60 16.59
CA ILE A 431 -19.68 -5.20 17.20
C ILE A 431 -19.82 -3.68 17.23
N LEU A 432 -18.77 -2.94 17.60
CA LEU A 432 -18.80 -1.48 17.62
C LEU A 432 -18.88 -0.90 16.21
N SER A 433 -18.16 -1.48 15.25
CA SER A 433 -18.25 -1.09 13.83
C SER A 433 -19.66 -1.30 13.24
N PHE A 434 -20.40 -2.28 13.77
CA PHE A 434 -21.79 -2.48 13.39
C PHE A 434 -22.66 -1.31 13.86
N ASP A 435 -22.54 -0.89 15.13
CA ASP A 435 -23.24 0.30 15.60
C ASP A 435 -22.83 1.53 14.80
N GLU A 436 -21.54 1.81 14.60
CA GLU A 436 -21.11 2.98 13.82
C GLU A 436 -21.73 3.04 12.41
N LYS A 437 -21.83 1.89 11.73
CA LYS A 437 -22.37 1.81 10.38
C LYS A 437 -23.90 1.87 10.32
N TYR A 438 -24.58 1.24 11.30
CA TYR A 438 -26.03 1.04 11.25
C TYR A 438 -26.81 1.82 12.32
N SER A 439 -26.15 2.59 13.19
CA SER A 439 -26.79 3.38 14.26
C SER A 439 -27.72 4.46 13.71
N MET A 440 -27.42 5.02 12.53
CA MET A 440 -28.33 5.94 11.83
C MET A 440 -29.54 5.22 11.21
N MET A 441 -29.40 3.94 10.91
CA MET A 441 -30.45 3.13 10.27
C MET A 441 -31.42 2.53 11.30
N ASN A 442 -30.87 2.04 12.41
CA ASN A 442 -31.58 1.23 13.40
C ASN A 442 -31.73 1.94 14.75
N ALA A 443 -31.28 3.20 14.86
CA ALA A 443 -31.22 3.98 16.10
C ALA A 443 -30.45 3.30 17.26
N GLY A 444 -29.58 2.33 16.97
CA GLY A 444 -28.89 1.54 17.99
C GLY A 444 -29.76 0.41 18.60
N PHE A 445 -30.89 0.06 17.99
CA PHE A 445 -31.74 -1.08 18.36
C PHE A 445 -31.41 -2.29 17.46
N VAL A 446 -30.91 -3.38 18.03
CA VAL A 446 -30.40 -4.51 17.24
C VAL A 446 -30.75 -5.86 17.86
N GLN A 447 -31.25 -6.79 17.05
CA GLN A 447 -31.49 -8.18 17.43
C GLN A 447 -30.18 -8.99 17.47
N TYR A 448 -30.02 -9.87 18.47
CA TYR A 448 -28.83 -10.72 18.61
C TYR A 448 -28.52 -11.54 17.35
N GLU A 449 -29.53 -12.18 16.72
CA GLU A 449 -29.30 -12.98 15.51
C GLU A 449 -28.69 -12.15 14.37
N LYS A 450 -29.14 -10.91 14.18
CA LYS A 450 -28.63 -10.01 13.14
C LYS A 450 -27.19 -9.57 13.41
N LEU A 451 -26.87 -9.28 14.68
CA LEU A 451 -25.51 -8.98 15.10
C LEU A 451 -24.59 -10.20 14.91
N ARG A 452 -25.09 -11.40 15.21
CA ARG A 452 -24.37 -12.66 15.01
C ARG A 452 -24.09 -12.92 13.54
N GLU A 453 -25.07 -12.77 12.65
CA GLU A 453 -24.86 -12.90 11.19
C GLU A 453 -23.76 -11.95 10.69
N PHE A 454 -23.75 -10.71 11.17
CA PHE A 454 -22.73 -9.74 10.81
C PHE A 454 -21.32 -10.13 11.28
N ILE A 455 -21.21 -10.71 12.49
CA ILE A 455 -19.94 -11.24 13.00
C ILE A 455 -19.48 -12.44 12.18
N LEU A 456 -20.40 -13.35 11.82
CA LEU A 456 -20.12 -14.55 11.04
C LEU A 456 -19.64 -14.24 9.60
N GLN A 457 -20.10 -13.13 9.00
CA GLN A 457 -19.58 -12.67 7.70
C GLN A 457 -18.08 -12.35 7.73
N LYS A 458 -17.55 -11.90 8.87
CA LYS A 458 -16.11 -11.60 9.03
C LYS A 458 -15.32 -12.78 9.58
N TYR A 459 -15.97 -13.66 10.34
CA TYR A 459 -15.32 -14.81 10.98
C TYR A 459 -16.23 -16.04 10.92
N ALA A 460 -15.94 -16.94 9.97
CA ALA A 460 -16.81 -18.05 9.63
C ALA A 460 -17.02 -19.10 10.73
N ASN A 461 -16.14 -19.20 11.74
CA ASN A 461 -16.16 -20.23 12.79
C ASN A 461 -15.85 -19.65 14.19
N ILE A 462 -16.72 -18.81 14.75
CA ILE A 462 -16.58 -18.32 16.13
C ILE A 462 -17.48 -19.12 17.09
N ASP A 463 -16.93 -19.46 18.26
CA ASP A 463 -17.71 -20.03 19.38
C ASP A 463 -18.72 -19.01 19.94
N GLU A 464 -19.99 -19.42 20.01
CA GLU A 464 -21.09 -18.61 20.53
C GLU A 464 -20.86 -18.12 21.97
N ARG A 465 -20.13 -18.91 22.77
CA ARG A 465 -19.77 -18.55 24.14
C ARG A 465 -18.86 -17.31 24.19
N LEU A 466 -17.94 -17.18 23.23
CA LEU A 466 -17.03 -16.04 23.13
C LEU A 466 -17.79 -14.77 22.74
N VAL A 467 -18.71 -14.84 21.78
CA VAL A 467 -19.54 -13.69 21.36
C VAL A 467 -20.37 -13.17 22.54
N LYS A 468 -21.03 -14.06 23.28
CA LYS A 468 -21.82 -13.67 24.46
C LYS A 468 -20.94 -13.08 25.57
N LYS A 469 -19.74 -13.63 25.78
CA LYS A 469 -18.76 -13.09 26.75
C LYS A 469 -18.35 -11.66 26.38
N VAL A 470 -18.03 -11.40 25.12
CA VAL A 470 -17.66 -10.07 24.61
C VAL A 470 -18.82 -9.09 24.73
N ILE A 471 -20.04 -9.48 24.35
CA ILE A 471 -21.23 -8.61 24.53
C ILE A 471 -21.46 -8.26 26.00
N ASN A 472 -21.31 -9.23 26.91
CA ASN A 472 -21.41 -8.97 28.35
C ASN A 472 -20.30 -8.04 28.87
N GLN A 473 -19.09 -8.12 28.31
CA GLN A 473 -18.03 -7.16 28.60
C GLN A 473 -18.40 -5.75 28.09
N LEU A 474 -18.94 -5.63 26.88
CA LEU A 474 -19.39 -4.35 26.32
C LEU A 474 -20.54 -3.72 27.12
N LEU A 475 -21.46 -4.53 27.64
CA LEU A 475 -22.50 -4.09 28.58
C LEU A 475 -21.89 -3.55 29.89
N LYS A 476 -20.93 -4.28 30.49
CA LYS A 476 -20.22 -3.82 31.70
C LYS A 476 -19.47 -2.51 31.48
N LEU A 477 -18.88 -2.34 30.29
CA LEU A 477 -18.18 -1.12 29.89
C LEU A 477 -19.10 0.02 29.46
N LYS A 478 -20.43 -0.18 29.50
CA LYS A 478 -21.46 0.78 29.05
C LYS A 478 -21.31 1.22 27.58
N MET A 479 -20.67 0.39 26.76
CA MET A 479 -20.61 0.57 25.31
C MET A 479 -21.89 0.06 24.62
N ILE A 480 -22.51 -0.97 25.22
CA ILE A 480 -23.91 -1.31 25.00
C ILE A 480 -24.64 -0.81 26.24
N HIS A 481 -25.68 0.00 26.03
CA HIS A 481 -26.39 0.68 27.11
C HIS A 481 -27.27 -0.28 27.90
N ASN A 482 -28.03 -1.15 27.21
CA ASN A 482 -28.91 -2.12 27.85
C ASN A 482 -29.22 -3.32 26.93
N SER A 483 -29.77 -4.39 27.50
CA SER A 483 -30.37 -5.51 26.77
C SER A 483 -31.85 -5.66 27.13
N ILE A 484 -32.72 -5.81 26.14
CA ILE A 484 -34.16 -6.01 26.33
C ILE A 484 -34.57 -7.35 25.72
N GLU A 485 -35.40 -8.10 26.43
CA GLU A 485 -36.07 -9.28 25.88
C GLU A 485 -37.44 -8.89 25.31
N ILE A 486 -37.68 -9.28 24.06
CA ILE A 486 -38.99 -9.13 23.39
C ILE A 486 -39.39 -10.52 22.89
N GLY A 487 -40.38 -11.12 23.53
CA GLY A 487 -40.77 -12.52 23.27
C GLY A 487 -39.66 -13.49 23.70
N LYS A 488 -39.13 -14.26 22.74
CA LYS A 488 -38.01 -15.20 22.96
C LYS A 488 -36.65 -14.65 22.50
N PHE A 489 -36.62 -13.43 21.98
CA PHE A 489 -35.45 -12.85 21.32
C PHE A 489 -34.82 -11.77 22.19
N THR A 490 -33.48 -11.74 22.20
CA THR A 490 -32.70 -10.74 22.92
C THR A 490 -32.29 -9.61 21.98
N PHE A 491 -32.54 -8.38 22.42
CA PHE A 491 -32.17 -7.16 21.73
C PHE A 491 -31.13 -6.39 22.54
N TYR A 492 -30.15 -5.83 21.86
CA TYR A 492 -29.13 -4.97 22.43
C TYR A 492 -29.36 -3.52 22.01
N LEU A 493 -29.27 -2.63 22.99
CA LEU A 493 -29.46 -1.19 22.84
C LEU A 493 -28.11 -0.50 22.97
N PHE A 494 -27.64 0.11 21.88
CA PHE A 494 -26.43 0.94 21.87
C PHE A 494 -26.71 2.38 22.30
N LYS A 495 -27.99 2.79 22.34
CA LYS A 495 -28.46 4.09 22.84
C LYS A 495 -29.50 3.89 23.93
N GLU A 496 -29.68 4.92 24.76
CA GLU A 496 -30.76 4.96 25.76
C GLU A 496 -32.11 5.01 25.03
N LEU A 497 -32.83 3.89 25.09
CA LEU A 497 -34.09 3.68 24.39
C LEU A 497 -35.07 2.97 25.33
N ASP A 498 -36.13 3.67 25.71
CA ASP A 498 -37.21 3.09 26.49
C ASP A 498 -38.34 2.61 25.60
N LEU A 499 -38.69 1.33 25.74
CA LEU A 499 -39.79 0.69 25.02
C LEU A 499 -40.93 0.30 25.96
N ASN A 500 -42.12 0.83 25.69
CA ASN A 500 -43.35 0.51 26.41
C ASN A 500 -43.86 -0.90 26.04
N LYS A 501 -44.69 -1.50 26.91
CA LYS A 501 -45.23 -2.87 26.69
C LYS A 501 -45.93 -3.02 25.34
N LYS A 502 -46.73 -2.03 24.92
CA LYS A 502 -47.38 -2.03 23.60
C LYS A 502 -46.39 -1.92 22.44
N GLU A 503 -45.32 -1.13 22.58
CA GLU A 503 -44.26 -1.03 21.55
C GLU A 503 -43.50 -2.35 21.40
N LYS A 504 -43.26 -3.08 22.50
CA LYS A 504 -42.63 -4.42 22.46
C LYS A 504 -43.52 -5.45 21.75
N ILE A 505 -44.82 -5.45 22.03
CA ILE A 505 -45.79 -6.32 21.34
C ILE A 505 -45.81 -6.00 19.84
N PHE A 506 -45.82 -4.71 19.49
CA PHE A 506 -45.75 -4.27 18.11
C PHE A 506 -44.47 -4.77 17.42
N ILE A 507 -43.30 -4.63 18.02
CA ILE A 507 -42.04 -5.12 17.40
C ILE A 507 -42.05 -6.65 17.26
N SER A 508 -42.63 -7.36 18.24
CA SER A 508 -42.68 -8.83 18.23
C SER A 508 -43.43 -9.42 17.05
N SER A 509 -44.41 -8.71 16.48
CA SER A 509 -45.18 -9.20 15.33
C SER A 509 -44.37 -9.21 14.02
N PHE A 510 -43.23 -8.49 13.96
CA PHE A 510 -42.40 -8.38 12.75
C PHE A 510 -41.16 -9.28 12.76
N ILE A 511 -40.82 -9.92 13.89
CA ILE A 511 -39.61 -10.76 13.99
C ILE A 511 -39.77 -12.00 13.10
N ASN A 512 -38.80 -12.25 12.22
CA ASN A 512 -38.77 -13.37 11.27
C ASN A 512 -39.96 -13.39 10.29
N LYS A 513 -40.62 -12.26 10.06
CA LYS A 513 -41.68 -12.12 9.05
C LYS A 513 -41.24 -11.17 7.93
N SER A 514 -41.86 -11.30 6.77
CA SER A 514 -41.69 -10.35 5.69
C SER A 514 -42.28 -8.99 6.07
N PRO A 515 -41.77 -7.88 5.52
CA PRO A 515 -42.33 -6.56 5.77
C PRO A 515 -43.82 -6.51 5.41
N ILE A 516 -44.65 -6.15 6.39
CA ILE A 516 -46.12 -6.19 6.30
C ILE A 516 -46.66 -4.78 6.02
N GLY A 517 -47.75 -4.68 5.25
CA GLY A 517 -48.50 -3.43 5.05
C GLY A 517 -49.32 -3.04 6.29
N LYS A 518 -49.86 -1.82 6.31
CA LYS A 518 -50.66 -1.33 7.46
C LYS A 518 -51.95 -2.14 7.67
N ASP A 519 -52.59 -2.57 6.59
CA ASP A 519 -53.90 -3.25 6.63
C ASP A 519 -53.80 -4.67 7.19
N ASP A 520 -52.74 -5.39 6.84
CA ASP A 520 -52.46 -6.73 7.36
C ASP A 520 -52.11 -6.71 8.85
N LEU A 521 -51.48 -5.62 9.32
CA LEU A 521 -51.13 -5.44 10.73
C LEU A 521 -52.36 -5.26 11.64
N LYS A 522 -53.40 -4.61 11.11
CA LYS A 522 -54.67 -4.40 11.80
C LYS A 522 -55.36 -5.74 12.09
N ASN A 523 -55.31 -6.65 11.12
CA ASN A 523 -55.87 -7.99 11.23
C ASN A 523 -55.07 -8.89 12.20
N GLU A 524 -53.76 -8.68 12.33
CA GLU A 524 -52.90 -9.53 13.17
C GLU A 524 -52.87 -9.11 14.64
N LEU A 525 -52.93 -7.80 14.94
CA LEU A 525 -52.86 -7.29 16.32
C LEU A 525 -54.24 -7.06 16.95
N ASN A 526 -55.34 -7.05 16.18
CA ASN A 526 -56.68 -6.68 16.65
C ASN A 526 -56.70 -5.34 17.42
N TRP A 527 -55.91 -4.36 16.96
CA TRP A 527 -55.83 -3.03 17.56
C TRP A 527 -56.54 -1.99 16.69
N ASP A 528 -57.06 -0.94 17.33
CA ASP A 528 -57.64 0.19 16.61
C ASP A 528 -56.58 0.93 15.79
N GLU A 529 -56.95 1.44 14.62
CA GLU A 529 -56.04 2.15 13.71
C GLU A 529 -55.33 3.34 14.36
N GLU A 530 -56.05 4.09 15.19
CA GLU A 530 -55.48 5.22 15.94
C GLU A 530 -54.37 4.77 16.91
N GLN A 531 -54.51 3.58 17.52
CA GLN A 531 -53.51 3.02 18.41
C GLN A 531 -52.26 2.57 17.63
N ILE A 532 -52.44 1.94 16.47
CA ILE A 532 -51.35 1.50 15.59
C ILE A 532 -50.57 2.72 15.08
N LEU A 533 -51.26 3.75 14.58
CA LEU A 533 -50.63 4.97 14.08
C LEU A 533 -49.85 5.72 15.17
N LYS A 534 -50.38 5.78 16.40
CA LYS A 534 -49.69 6.40 17.54
C LYS A 534 -48.42 5.65 17.92
N ILE A 535 -48.42 4.32 17.83
CA ILE A 535 -47.24 3.48 18.10
C ILE A 535 -46.22 3.57 16.95
N MET A 536 -46.67 3.57 15.70
CA MET A 536 -45.80 3.76 14.53
C MET A 536 -45.09 5.11 14.56
N THR A 537 -45.81 6.20 14.86
CA THR A 537 -45.23 7.54 14.93
C THR A 537 -44.23 7.68 16.10
N THR A 538 -44.48 7.02 17.23
CA THR A 538 -43.52 7.00 18.36
C THR A 538 -42.28 6.18 18.04
N LEU A 539 -42.42 5.00 17.43
CA LEU A 539 -41.29 4.16 17.00
C LEU A 539 -40.47 4.80 15.86
N GLN A 540 -41.12 5.54 14.96
CA GLN A 540 -40.46 6.30 13.89
C GLN A 540 -39.68 7.50 14.47
N LYS A 541 -40.24 8.22 15.45
CA LYS A 541 -39.51 9.29 16.17
C LYS A 541 -38.30 8.76 16.93
N LYS A 542 -38.38 7.53 17.46
CA LYS A 542 -37.26 6.83 18.07
C LYS A 542 -36.25 6.28 17.05
N GLY A 543 -36.54 6.38 15.74
CA GLY A 543 -35.67 5.92 14.65
C GLY A 543 -35.59 4.39 14.49
N ILE A 544 -36.50 3.64 15.14
CA ILE A 544 -36.54 2.17 15.13
C ILE A 544 -37.30 1.65 13.90
N LEU A 545 -38.30 2.41 13.45
CA LEU A 545 -39.22 2.04 12.36
C LEU A 545 -39.04 2.95 11.15
N ARG A 546 -39.04 2.36 9.96
CA ARG A 546 -39.03 3.04 8.66
C ARG A 546 -40.20 2.57 7.79
N LEU A 547 -40.64 3.44 6.89
CA LEU A 547 -41.66 3.13 5.89
C LEU A 547 -40.99 3.15 4.52
N GLU A 548 -40.95 1.99 3.85
CA GLU A 548 -40.38 1.84 2.51
C GLU A 548 -41.46 1.22 1.61
N SER A 549 -41.83 1.92 0.54
CA SER A 549 -42.80 1.45 -0.47
C SER A 549 -44.10 0.87 0.12
N ASP A 550 -44.69 1.58 1.09
CA ASP A 550 -45.92 1.20 1.81
C ASP A 550 -45.82 -0.05 2.72
N ARG A 551 -44.59 -0.52 3.00
CA ARG A 551 -44.30 -1.59 3.94
C ARG A 551 -43.57 -1.07 5.17
N ILE A 552 -43.85 -1.69 6.31
CA ILE A 552 -43.24 -1.34 7.60
C ILE A 552 -41.93 -2.13 7.76
N MET A 553 -40.82 -1.39 7.80
CA MET A 553 -39.46 -1.93 7.97
C MET A 553 -38.93 -1.62 9.36
N ILE A 554 -38.36 -2.63 10.02
CA ILE A 554 -37.61 -2.47 11.26
C ILE A 554 -36.19 -2.96 11.00
N PRO A 555 -35.28 -2.09 10.53
CA PRO A 555 -33.98 -2.51 10.03
C PRO A 555 -33.04 -3.08 11.13
N GLY A 556 -33.40 -2.93 12.41
CA GLY A 556 -32.73 -3.58 13.56
C GLY A 556 -33.02 -5.07 13.78
N ILE A 557 -34.05 -5.63 13.11
CA ILE A 557 -34.49 -7.03 13.33
C ILE A 557 -34.29 -7.88 12.07
N VAL A 558 -34.35 -9.19 12.23
CA VAL A 558 -34.37 -10.13 11.10
C VAL A 558 -35.79 -10.12 10.51
N GLN A 559 -35.91 -9.63 9.27
CA GLN A 559 -37.14 -9.66 8.48
C GLN A 559 -36.84 -10.50 7.22
N ASN A 560 -37.73 -11.44 6.89
CA ASN A 560 -37.53 -12.29 5.70
C ASN A 560 -37.86 -11.48 4.45
N GLU A 561 -36.87 -11.10 3.65
CA GLU A 561 -37.12 -10.47 2.36
C GLU A 561 -37.78 -11.49 1.42
N ASN A 562 -38.97 -11.17 0.89
CA ASN A 562 -39.47 -11.87 -0.28
C ASN A 562 -38.48 -11.61 -1.41
N LYS A 563 -37.94 -12.67 -1.99
CA LYS A 563 -36.89 -12.66 -3.03
C LYS A 563 -37.31 -12.02 -4.37
N ASP A 564 -38.50 -11.46 -4.45
CA ASP A 564 -39.02 -10.86 -5.67
C ASP A 564 -39.08 -9.34 -5.48
N ASP A 565 -38.37 -8.65 -6.35
CA ASP A 565 -38.36 -7.20 -6.58
C ASP A 565 -37.47 -6.34 -5.68
N PHE A 566 -36.18 -6.23 -6.02
CA PHE A 566 -35.48 -4.95 -5.99
C PHE A 566 -34.47 -4.82 -7.13
N ILE A 567 -34.90 -4.16 -8.21
CA ILE A 567 -34.04 -3.43 -9.15
C ILE A 567 -33.61 -2.15 -8.42
N ILE A 568 -32.29 -1.98 -8.25
CA ILE A 568 -31.67 -0.84 -7.59
C ILE A 568 -31.59 0.35 -8.56
N PHE A 569 -31.99 1.55 -8.11
CA PHE A 569 -31.58 2.84 -8.69
C PHE A 569 -30.51 3.49 -7.82
#